data_AF-A0A1Y1Z0K2-F1
#
_entry.id   AF-A0A1Y1Z0K2-F1
#
_cell.length_a   1.000
_cell.length_b   1.000
_cell.length_c   1.000
_cell.angle_alpha   90.00
_cell.angle_beta   90.00
_cell.angle_gamma   90.00
#
_symmetry.space_group_name_H-M   'P 1'
#
loop_
_entity.id
_entity.type
_entity.pdbx_description
1 polymer ?
#
loop_
_entity_poly.entity_id
_entity_poly.type
_entity_poly.pdbx_seq_one_letter_code
_entity_poly.pdbx_strand_id
1 'polypeptide(L)'
;MKFLRTFLYSFLTLGALASQCDDAKKYGKSLDTGSISYKCDSNGNVTELKLTHVIINKEDAKIISKFTKAQKIEFNGCEYVDSLDSSYFKDFSKLTYLSVRSELPAFKYAKNLKTLKINGNTSIDKDDIKIISKFTELERLQINVREVTKDLSYLKSLKNLKELDLVEDAGEVNLCDFVPKVIKSVCYPRSFSPEKTSTKKTTTKKTSTKTKSTKKTSTKTKTTKTTKSKTTATSVTVKSNDELVSIKGSTKVKEVKLYRIFLEQNGVDALATLTGLETVEFVDCQYDSSELKESSLKNLKNLRKLIANSRQDVRLFKNNGSLKSLTVYGNTSLENDDIKIIAGFTKLEKLEIDVRAIYATDLSSLKSLTHLKELKIEDSLSDVNFCQKLPSKLRSLCKTSYTTKKSSTKTTKTSTKKTTKKTTKTTKTSTKKTKKTTKTTKTTKTTKTTKKNNSLPTNSTDKCGKGVAICKKGYCCSKYGYCGKSDDYCKSSRGCQSEFGQCK
;
A
#
# COMPACT_ATOMS: atom_id res chain seq x y z
N MET A 1 -5.84 -31.74 -12.38
CA MET A 1 -6.82 -32.44 -13.26
C MET A 1 -7.46 -31.42 -14.19
N LYS A 2 -8.03 -31.84 -15.33
CA LYS A 2 -8.75 -30.99 -16.31
C LYS A 2 -7.97 -29.76 -16.83
N PHE A 3 -6.88 -29.99 -17.55
CA PHE A 3 -6.46 -29.05 -18.62
C PHE A 3 -7.24 -29.39 -19.89
N LEU A 4 -8.18 -28.52 -20.30
CA LEU A 4 -8.78 -28.55 -21.64
C LEU A 4 -9.42 -27.19 -22.01
N ARG A 5 -8.62 -26.12 -22.08
CA ARG A 5 -9.06 -24.80 -22.59
C ARG A 5 -9.01 -24.76 -24.12
N THR A 6 -9.78 -25.63 -24.79
CA THR A 6 -9.96 -25.61 -26.26
C THR A 6 -11.20 -24.82 -26.65
N PHE A 7 -11.24 -23.53 -26.29
CA PHE A 7 -12.22 -22.59 -26.83
C PHE A 7 -11.53 -21.67 -27.82
N LEU A 8 -11.60 -22.02 -29.12
CA LEU A 8 -11.49 -21.01 -30.16
C LEU A 8 -12.66 -20.04 -29.96
N TYR A 9 -12.36 -18.84 -29.45
CA TYR A 9 -13.28 -17.73 -29.51
C TYR A 9 -13.38 -17.24 -30.96
N SER A 10 -14.15 -17.98 -31.77
CA SER A 10 -14.58 -17.54 -33.09
C SER A 10 -15.51 -16.34 -32.90
N PHE A 11 -15.02 -15.14 -33.22
CA PHE A 11 -15.84 -13.92 -33.26
C PHE A 11 -16.64 -13.89 -34.58
N LEU A 12 -17.52 -14.87 -34.75
CA LEU A 12 -18.47 -14.99 -35.85
C LEU A 12 -19.90 -15.09 -35.30
N THR A 13 -20.49 -13.92 -35.04
CA THR A 13 -21.94 -13.76 -34.84
C THR A 13 -22.39 -12.52 -35.58
N LEU A 14 -23.33 -12.67 -36.52
CA LEU A 14 -24.03 -11.56 -37.16
C LEU A 14 -24.91 -10.83 -36.13
N GLY A 15 -25.25 -9.57 -36.44
CA GLY A 15 -26.54 -8.99 -36.05
C GLY A 15 -26.71 -8.41 -34.63
N ALA A 16 -25.72 -8.52 -33.73
CA ALA A 16 -25.80 -7.90 -32.40
C ALA A 16 -24.53 -7.11 -32.05
N LEU A 17 -24.71 -5.87 -31.56
CA LEU A 17 -23.63 -5.05 -31.01
C LEU A 17 -23.21 -5.61 -29.65
N ALA A 18 -22.24 -6.52 -29.65
CA ALA A 18 -21.72 -7.14 -28.44
C ALA A 18 -21.08 -6.09 -27.51
N SER A 19 -21.66 -5.93 -26.33
CA SER A 19 -21.19 -4.99 -25.30
C SER A 19 -19.87 -5.46 -24.69
N GLN A 20 -18.90 -4.56 -24.56
CA GLN A 20 -17.65 -4.83 -23.85
C GLN A 20 -17.91 -5.19 -22.38
N CYS A 21 -19.02 -4.72 -21.81
CA CYS A 21 -19.47 -5.07 -20.46
C CYS A 21 -19.82 -6.55 -20.32
N ASP A 22 -20.47 -7.16 -21.32
CA ASP A 22 -20.78 -8.59 -21.30
C ASP A 22 -19.55 -9.45 -21.60
N ASP A 23 -18.62 -8.97 -22.44
CA ASP A 23 -17.29 -9.58 -22.58
C ASP A 23 -16.51 -9.55 -21.25
N ALA A 24 -16.49 -8.42 -20.52
CA ALA A 24 -15.86 -8.32 -19.20
C ALA A 24 -16.54 -9.23 -18.15
N LYS A 25 -17.87 -9.32 -18.17
CA LYS A 25 -18.69 -10.22 -17.34
C LYS A 25 -18.40 -11.70 -17.64
N LYS A 26 -18.22 -12.05 -18.91
CA LYS A 26 -17.90 -13.41 -19.38
C LYS A 26 -16.45 -13.77 -19.04
N TYR A 27 -15.52 -12.85 -19.25
CA TYR A 27 -14.11 -12.98 -18.85
C TYR A 27 -13.99 -13.22 -17.34
N GLY A 28 -14.69 -12.43 -16.51
CA GLY A 28 -14.74 -12.62 -15.05
C GLY A 28 -15.22 -13.99 -14.60
N LYS A 29 -16.20 -14.59 -15.31
CA LYS A 29 -16.66 -15.97 -15.07
C LYS A 29 -15.67 -17.05 -15.53
N SER A 30 -14.63 -16.67 -16.28
CA SER A 30 -13.59 -17.56 -16.81
C SER A 30 -12.22 -17.38 -16.15
N LEU A 31 -12.13 -16.57 -15.09
CA LEU A 31 -10.92 -16.42 -14.30
C LEU A 31 -10.72 -17.65 -13.39
N ASP A 32 -9.58 -18.34 -13.54
CA ASP A 32 -9.20 -19.44 -12.63
C ASP A 32 -8.66 -18.91 -11.29
N THR A 33 -8.28 -17.62 -11.21
CA THR A 33 -7.74 -16.94 -10.03
C THR A 33 -8.19 -15.48 -9.97
N GLY A 34 -8.31 -14.94 -8.76
CA GLY A 34 -8.57 -13.52 -8.54
C GLY A 34 -9.99 -13.06 -8.89
N SER A 35 -10.11 -11.79 -9.27
CA SER A 35 -11.38 -11.16 -9.65
C SER A 35 -11.20 -10.00 -10.62
N ILE A 36 -12.30 -9.67 -11.31
CA ILE A 36 -12.45 -8.46 -12.14
C ILE A 36 -13.52 -7.55 -11.53
N SER A 37 -13.27 -6.24 -11.61
CA SER A 37 -14.26 -5.18 -11.40
C SER A 37 -14.15 -4.19 -12.56
N TYR A 38 -15.28 -3.66 -13.04
CA TYR A 38 -15.30 -2.78 -14.20
C TYR A 38 -16.46 -1.78 -14.13
N LYS A 39 -16.34 -0.67 -14.87
CA LYS A 39 -17.43 0.29 -15.14
C LYS A 39 -17.65 0.41 -16.64
N CYS A 40 -18.84 0.84 -17.02
CA CYS A 40 -19.23 1.03 -18.41
C CYS A 40 -19.82 2.41 -18.69
N ASP A 41 -19.78 2.84 -19.96
CA ASP A 41 -20.57 3.95 -20.48
C ASP A 41 -21.97 3.51 -20.94
N SER A 42 -22.79 4.46 -21.39
CA SER A 42 -24.13 4.23 -21.96
C SER A 42 -24.13 3.38 -23.23
N ASN A 43 -22.98 3.21 -23.87
CA ASN A 43 -22.82 2.52 -25.15
C ASN A 43 -22.26 1.09 -24.96
N GLY A 44 -22.09 0.64 -23.72
CA GLY A 44 -21.56 -0.69 -23.41
C GLY A 44 -20.04 -0.81 -23.53
N ASN A 45 -19.29 0.29 -23.57
CA ASN A 45 -17.83 0.26 -23.55
C ASN A 45 -17.31 0.18 -22.11
N VAL A 46 -16.23 -0.56 -21.87
CA VAL A 46 -15.55 -0.58 -20.56
C VAL A 46 -14.71 0.69 -20.39
N THR A 47 -15.02 1.48 -19.37
CA THR A 47 -14.38 2.77 -19.07
C THR A 47 -13.39 2.70 -17.91
N GLU A 48 -13.66 1.85 -16.93
CA GLU A 48 -12.70 1.48 -15.87
C GLU A 48 -12.57 -0.04 -15.82
N LEU A 49 -11.35 -0.54 -15.70
CA LEU A 49 -11.03 -1.96 -15.54
C LEU A 49 -10.08 -2.16 -14.35
N LYS A 50 -10.42 -3.08 -13.45
CA LYS A 50 -9.57 -3.52 -12.34
C LYS A 50 -9.52 -5.03 -12.27
N LEU A 51 -8.30 -5.58 -12.29
CA LEU A 51 -8.02 -6.97 -11.97
C LEU A 51 -7.36 -7.06 -10.60
N THR A 52 -7.67 -8.10 -9.83
CA THR A 52 -7.13 -8.29 -8.48
C THR A 52 -6.80 -9.76 -8.22
N HIS A 53 -5.53 -10.05 -7.93
CA HIS A 53 -4.98 -11.40 -7.71
C HIS A 53 -5.23 -12.39 -8.87
N VAL A 54 -5.23 -11.89 -10.11
CA VAL A 54 -5.37 -12.70 -11.33
C VAL A 54 -3.99 -13.13 -11.83
N ILE A 55 -3.82 -14.42 -12.14
CA ILE A 55 -2.70 -14.91 -12.94
C ILE A 55 -3.05 -14.76 -14.42
N ILE A 56 -2.39 -13.84 -15.10
CA ILE A 56 -2.69 -13.42 -16.47
C ILE A 56 -1.77 -14.15 -17.46
N ASN A 57 -2.38 -14.87 -18.40
CA ASN A 57 -1.68 -15.54 -19.50
C ASN A 57 -1.89 -14.80 -20.84
N LYS A 58 -1.33 -15.35 -21.93
CA LYS A 58 -1.41 -14.76 -23.28
C LYS A 58 -2.82 -14.61 -23.83
N GLU A 59 -3.76 -15.50 -23.52
CA GLU A 59 -5.15 -15.40 -23.96
C GLU A 59 -5.92 -14.35 -23.15
N ASP A 60 -5.66 -14.27 -21.84
CA ASP A 60 -6.19 -13.20 -20.99
C ASP A 60 -5.74 -11.82 -21.51
N ALA A 61 -4.47 -11.67 -21.89
CA ALA A 61 -3.94 -10.44 -22.49
C ALA A 61 -4.68 -10.04 -23.78
N LYS A 62 -5.07 -11.01 -24.63
CA LYS A 62 -5.88 -10.78 -25.85
C LYS A 62 -7.36 -10.44 -25.56
N ILE A 63 -7.84 -10.74 -24.35
CA ILE A 63 -9.18 -10.31 -23.90
C ILE A 63 -9.07 -8.88 -23.36
N ILE A 64 -8.11 -8.64 -22.47
CA ILE A 64 -7.85 -7.32 -21.86
C ILE A 64 -7.61 -6.25 -22.93
N SER A 65 -6.87 -6.57 -23.99
CA SER A 65 -6.57 -5.63 -25.09
C SER A 65 -7.79 -5.07 -25.82
N LYS A 66 -8.95 -5.76 -25.77
CA LYS A 66 -10.18 -5.33 -26.45
C LYS A 66 -10.85 -4.15 -25.78
N PHE A 67 -10.56 -3.89 -24.50
CA PHE A 67 -11.15 -2.79 -23.72
C PHE A 67 -10.48 -1.43 -24.04
N THR A 68 -10.26 -1.13 -25.33
CA THR A 68 -9.50 0.04 -25.84
C THR A 68 -10.09 1.40 -25.45
N LYS A 69 -11.34 1.44 -24.98
CA LYS A 69 -12.02 2.63 -24.47
C LYS A 69 -11.72 2.92 -23.00
N ALA A 70 -11.03 2.02 -22.29
CA ALA A 70 -10.72 2.15 -20.88
C ALA A 70 -9.88 3.41 -20.62
N GLN A 71 -10.41 4.25 -19.74
CA GLN A 71 -9.76 5.47 -19.25
C GLN A 71 -8.89 5.18 -18.03
N LYS A 72 -9.25 4.14 -17.27
CA LYS A 72 -8.57 3.65 -16.07
C LYS A 72 -8.32 2.14 -16.15
N ILE A 73 -7.08 1.71 -15.93
CA ILE A 73 -6.72 0.30 -15.75
C ILE A 73 -5.94 0.11 -14.45
N GLU A 74 -6.30 -0.91 -13.67
CA GLU A 74 -5.63 -1.27 -12.41
C GLU A 74 -5.35 -2.77 -12.31
N PHE A 75 -4.08 -3.16 -12.29
CA PHE A 75 -3.64 -4.49 -11.91
C PHE A 75 -3.19 -4.47 -10.44
N ASN A 76 -3.93 -5.14 -9.57
CA ASN A 76 -3.63 -5.20 -8.13
C ASN A 76 -3.21 -6.62 -7.73
N GLY A 77 -1.96 -6.81 -7.31
CA GLY A 77 -1.45 -8.13 -6.93
C GLY A 77 -1.58 -9.21 -8.01
N CYS A 78 -1.65 -8.82 -9.29
CA CYS A 78 -1.73 -9.77 -10.41
C CYS A 78 -0.33 -10.33 -10.73
N GLU A 79 -0.31 -11.54 -11.27
CA GLU A 79 0.90 -12.26 -11.70
C GLU A 79 0.79 -12.63 -13.18
N TYR A 80 1.91 -12.96 -13.82
CA TYR A 80 1.99 -13.16 -15.27
C TYR A 80 2.75 -14.43 -15.59
N VAL A 81 2.19 -15.27 -16.46
CA VAL A 81 2.81 -16.54 -16.89
C VAL A 81 3.95 -16.30 -17.88
N ASP A 82 3.74 -15.33 -18.77
CA ASP A 82 4.67 -14.89 -19.81
C ASP A 82 4.78 -13.36 -19.79
N SER A 83 5.78 -12.79 -20.48
CA SER A 83 5.84 -11.35 -20.69
C SER A 83 4.68 -10.87 -21.59
N LEU A 84 4.00 -9.80 -21.16
CA LEU A 84 2.92 -9.18 -21.93
C LEU A 84 3.48 -8.54 -23.21
N ASP A 85 3.05 -9.06 -24.37
CA ASP A 85 3.41 -8.45 -25.65
C ASP A 85 2.71 -7.09 -25.81
N SER A 86 3.52 -6.03 -25.77
CA SER A 86 3.16 -4.65 -26.09
C SER A 86 2.45 -4.46 -27.44
N SER A 87 2.50 -5.44 -28.36
CA SER A 87 1.74 -5.40 -29.61
C SER A 87 0.23 -5.38 -29.37
N TYR A 88 -0.26 -6.03 -28.31
CA TYR A 88 -1.67 -6.07 -27.92
C TYR A 88 -2.16 -4.77 -27.25
N PHE A 89 -1.26 -3.92 -26.75
CA PHE A 89 -1.61 -2.74 -25.93
C PHE A 89 -1.38 -1.40 -26.64
N LYS A 90 -1.40 -1.41 -27.99
CA LYS A 90 -1.21 -0.21 -28.83
C LYS A 90 -2.39 0.77 -28.76
N ASP A 91 -3.62 0.26 -28.72
CA ASP A 91 -4.82 1.05 -29.05
C ASP A 91 -5.47 1.77 -27.85
N PHE A 92 -4.81 1.75 -26.68
CA PHE A 92 -5.24 2.39 -25.42
C PHE A 92 -5.11 3.93 -25.44
N SER A 93 -5.55 4.56 -26.52
CA SER A 93 -5.54 6.01 -26.76
C SER A 93 -6.38 6.82 -25.77
N LYS A 94 -7.33 6.18 -25.06
CA LYS A 94 -8.17 6.83 -24.03
C LYS A 94 -7.65 6.65 -22.59
N LEU A 95 -6.59 5.87 -22.40
CA LEU A 95 -6.05 5.55 -21.08
C LEU A 95 -5.36 6.78 -20.46
N THR A 96 -5.89 7.25 -19.33
CA THR A 96 -5.37 8.40 -18.57
C THR A 96 -4.87 8.02 -17.17
N TYR A 97 -5.30 6.87 -16.63
CA TYR A 97 -4.82 6.30 -15.38
C TYR A 97 -4.42 4.84 -15.55
N LEU A 98 -3.23 4.48 -15.07
CA LEU A 98 -2.71 3.12 -15.09
C LEU A 98 -2.07 2.79 -13.73
N SER A 99 -2.47 1.67 -13.12
CA SER A 99 -1.72 1.02 -12.03
C SER A 99 -1.25 -0.35 -12.49
N VAL A 100 0.06 -0.58 -12.44
CA VAL A 100 0.76 -1.80 -12.87
C VAL A 100 1.81 -2.22 -11.84
N ARG A 101 2.46 -3.37 -12.07
CA ARG A 101 3.68 -3.79 -11.38
C ARG A 101 4.85 -3.94 -12.35
N SER A 102 4.98 -5.11 -12.97
CA SER A 102 5.97 -5.48 -14.00
C SER A 102 5.52 -5.14 -15.43
N GLU A 103 4.29 -4.69 -15.61
CA GLU A 103 3.61 -4.62 -16.93
C GLU A 103 3.87 -3.33 -17.70
N LEU A 104 4.60 -2.38 -17.11
CA LEU A 104 4.94 -1.08 -17.70
C LEU A 104 5.41 -1.16 -19.18
N PRO A 105 6.24 -2.14 -19.62
CA PRO A 105 6.66 -2.25 -21.02
C PRO A 105 5.53 -2.58 -22.00
N ALA A 106 4.43 -3.19 -21.55
CA ALA A 106 3.27 -3.45 -22.40
C ALA A 106 2.58 -2.14 -22.81
N PHE A 107 2.36 -1.25 -21.84
CA PHE A 107 1.62 0.01 -21.99
C PHE A 107 2.47 1.17 -22.55
N LYS A 108 3.67 0.90 -23.09
CA LYS A 108 4.61 1.90 -23.65
C LYS A 108 4.06 2.81 -24.76
N TYR A 109 2.85 2.54 -25.27
CA TYR A 109 2.15 3.32 -26.30
C TYR A 109 1.06 4.25 -25.75
N ALA A 110 0.72 4.17 -24.46
CA ALA A 110 -0.33 4.98 -23.82
C ALA A 110 0.10 6.44 -23.56
N LYS A 111 0.33 7.21 -24.62
CA LYS A 111 0.89 8.58 -24.56
C LYS A 111 0.07 9.58 -23.73
N ASN A 112 -1.25 9.37 -23.63
CA ASN A 112 -2.20 10.28 -22.96
C ASN A 112 -2.30 10.05 -21.43
N LEU A 113 -1.36 9.27 -20.86
CA LEU A 113 -1.37 8.87 -19.47
C LEU A 113 -1.07 10.05 -18.53
N LYS A 114 -2.04 10.42 -17.69
CA LYS A 114 -1.97 11.51 -16.70
C LYS A 114 -1.60 11.03 -15.30
N THR A 115 -1.81 9.76 -14.97
CA THR A 115 -1.43 9.17 -13.67
C THR A 115 -0.92 7.75 -13.88
N LEU A 116 0.32 7.51 -13.48
CA LEU A 116 0.98 6.21 -13.49
C LEU A 116 1.30 5.79 -12.06
N LYS A 117 0.87 4.59 -11.69
CA LYS A 117 1.25 3.94 -10.45
C LYS A 117 1.97 2.62 -10.76
N ILE A 118 3.10 2.40 -10.10
CA ILE A 118 3.89 1.18 -10.18
C ILE A 118 3.99 0.64 -8.75
N ASN A 119 3.40 -0.52 -8.47
CA ASN A 119 3.18 -1.00 -7.10
C ASN A 119 3.64 -2.44 -6.86
N GLY A 120 4.25 -2.67 -5.69
CA GLY A 120 4.58 -3.98 -5.13
C GLY A 120 6.00 -4.44 -5.43
N ASN A 121 6.42 -5.54 -4.79
CA ASN A 121 7.79 -6.06 -4.85
C ASN A 121 8.21 -6.41 -6.29
N THR A 122 8.86 -5.45 -6.95
CA THR A 122 9.54 -5.48 -8.25
C THR A 122 10.74 -4.54 -8.18
N SER A 123 11.58 -4.50 -9.20
CA SER A 123 12.60 -3.45 -9.38
C SER A 123 12.21 -2.55 -10.55
N ILE A 124 12.62 -1.29 -10.52
CA ILE A 124 12.49 -0.35 -11.65
C ILE A 124 13.88 0.07 -12.13
N ASP A 125 14.22 -0.33 -13.35
CA ASP A 125 15.55 -0.11 -13.94
C ASP A 125 15.61 1.07 -14.91
N LYS A 126 16.78 1.27 -15.54
CA LYS A 126 17.03 2.41 -16.42
C LYS A 126 16.18 2.38 -17.70
N ASP A 127 15.74 1.21 -18.17
CA ASP A 127 14.86 1.08 -19.33
C ASP A 127 13.39 1.29 -18.97
N ASP A 128 12.97 0.93 -17.75
CA ASP A 128 11.66 1.34 -17.19
C ASP A 128 11.56 2.87 -17.10
N ILE A 129 12.59 3.54 -16.58
CA ILE A 129 12.65 5.01 -16.50
C ILE A 129 12.62 5.65 -17.91
N LYS A 130 13.22 5.02 -18.95
CA LYS A 130 13.08 5.44 -20.37
C LYS A 130 11.70 5.19 -20.97
N ILE A 131 10.92 4.25 -20.44
CA ILE A 131 9.51 4.05 -20.84
C ILE A 131 8.66 5.15 -20.19
N ILE A 132 8.84 5.38 -18.88
CA ILE A 132 8.13 6.42 -18.12
C ILE A 132 8.35 7.81 -18.73
N SER A 133 9.57 8.13 -19.16
CA SER A 133 9.91 9.43 -19.79
C SER A 133 9.21 9.69 -21.14
N LYS A 134 8.42 8.75 -21.68
CA LYS A 134 7.63 8.92 -22.92
C LYS A 134 6.19 9.35 -22.67
N PHE A 135 5.72 9.30 -21.42
CA PHE A 135 4.40 9.79 -21.02
C PHE A 135 4.49 11.30 -20.70
N THR A 136 4.58 12.15 -21.72
CA THR A 136 4.79 13.60 -21.53
C THR A 136 3.63 14.30 -20.81
N GLU A 137 2.43 13.72 -20.87
CA GLU A 137 1.21 14.25 -20.25
C GLU A 137 1.04 13.84 -18.77
N LEU A 138 2.06 13.21 -18.19
CA LEU A 138 2.00 12.63 -16.86
C LEU A 138 2.00 13.71 -15.77
N GLU A 139 0.83 13.90 -15.15
CA GLU A 139 0.63 14.83 -14.03
C GLU A 139 1.02 14.21 -12.68
N ARG A 140 0.97 12.88 -12.56
CA ARG A 140 1.32 12.13 -11.33
C ARG A 140 2.08 10.85 -11.65
N LEU A 141 3.20 10.66 -10.96
CA LEU A 141 3.97 9.42 -10.96
C LEU A 141 4.11 8.91 -9.52
N GLN A 142 3.67 7.69 -9.27
CA GLN A 142 3.91 6.99 -8.00
C GLN A 142 4.64 5.69 -8.29
N ILE A 143 5.82 5.51 -7.71
CA ILE A 143 6.59 4.28 -7.76
C ILE A 143 6.75 3.78 -6.32
N ASN A 144 6.22 2.60 -6.03
CA ASN A 144 6.30 1.95 -4.74
C ASN A 144 6.66 0.48 -4.93
N VAL A 145 7.96 0.19 -4.88
CA VAL A 145 8.57 -1.06 -5.32
C VAL A 145 9.67 -1.51 -4.37
N ARG A 146 10.38 -2.61 -4.66
CA ARG A 146 11.50 -3.06 -3.81
C ARG A 146 12.75 -2.18 -3.97
N GLU A 147 13.03 -1.76 -5.21
CA GLU A 147 14.30 -1.13 -5.60
C GLU A 147 14.09 -0.24 -6.85
N VAL A 148 14.63 0.98 -6.85
CA VAL A 148 14.56 1.94 -7.96
C VAL A 148 15.97 2.35 -8.40
N THR A 149 16.21 2.41 -9.70
CA THR A 149 17.51 2.89 -10.21
C THR A 149 17.77 4.35 -9.82
N LYS A 150 19.01 4.62 -9.39
CA LYS A 150 19.48 5.98 -9.06
C LYS A 150 19.74 6.84 -10.32
N ASP A 151 19.62 6.28 -11.52
CA ASP A 151 19.64 7.04 -12.78
C ASP A 151 18.23 7.49 -13.20
N LEU A 152 17.70 8.47 -12.46
CA LEU A 152 16.40 9.11 -12.75
C LEU A 152 16.51 10.19 -13.85
N SER A 153 17.61 10.23 -14.61
CA SER A 153 17.95 11.38 -15.47
C SER A 153 16.98 11.63 -16.62
N TYR A 154 16.28 10.62 -17.13
CA TYR A 154 15.27 10.77 -18.20
C TYR A 154 13.97 11.43 -17.72
N LEU A 155 13.68 11.42 -16.41
CA LEU A 155 12.46 12.03 -15.86
C LEU A 155 12.43 13.57 -16.05
N LYS A 156 13.56 14.21 -16.39
CA LYS A 156 13.66 15.63 -16.76
C LYS A 156 12.75 16.07 -17.94
N SER A 157 12.20 15.11 -18.67
CA SER A 157 11.22 15.29 -19.75
C SER A 157 9.80 15.61 -19.24
N LEU A 158 9.46 15.18 -18.02
CA LEU A 158 8.11 15.21 -17.46
C LEU A 158 7.74 16.59 -16.89
N LYS A 159 7.74 17.62 -17.75
CA LYS A 159 7.49 19.02 -17.37
C LYS A 159 6.09 19.27 -16.79
N ASN A 160 5.13 18.39 -17.07
CA ASN A 160 3.74 18.46 -16.60
C ASN A 160 3.53 17.82 -15.21
N LEU A 161 4.57 17.24 -14.61
CA LEU A 161 4.50 16.46 -13.38
C LEU A 161 4.24 17.38 -12.16
N LYS A 162 3.16 17.10 -11.43
CA LYS A 162 2.69 17.85 -10.25
C LYS A 162 2.92 17.09 -8.94
N GLU A 163 3.19 15.80 -9.04
CA GLU A 163 3.45 14.89 -7.92
C GLU A 163 4.32 13.73 -8.41
N LEU A 164 5.40 13.48 -7.65
CA LEU A 164 6.34 12.39 -7.84
C LEU A 164 6.57 11.71 -6.49
N ASP A 165 5.88 10.59 -6.24
CA ASP A 165 6.09 9.75 -5.07
C ASP A 165 7.04 8.60 -5.43
N LEU A 166 8.14 8.47 -4.69
CA LEU A 166 9.18 7.46 -4.90
C LEU A 166 9.44 6.70 -3.60
N VAL A 167 9.18 5.39 -3.62
CA VAL A 167 9.40 4.47 -2.51
C VAL A 167 10.15 3.24 -3.01
N GLU A 168 11.20 2.87 -2.29
CA GLU A 168 11.85 1.57 -2.42
C GLU A 168 11.97 0.88 -1.06
N ASP A 169 11.51 -0.37 -0.96
CA ASP A 169 11.56 -1.15 0.30
C ASP A 169 13.00 -1.40 0.79
N ALA A 170 13.97 -1.44 -0.13
CA ALA A 170 15.36 -1.84 0.13
C ALA A 170 16.38 -0.67 0.12
N GLY A 171 15.92 0.59 0.03
CA GLY A 171 16.81 1.75 -0.14
C GLY A 171 17.11 2.53 1.12
N GLU A 172 18.38 2.58 1.50
CA GLU A 172 18.89 3.39 2.63
C GLU A 172 18.92 4.91 2.35
N VAL A 173 18.38 5.39 1.22
CA VAL A 173 18.60 6.75 0.71
C VAL A 173 17.32 7.41 0.20
N ASN A 174 17.26 8.75 0.32
CA ASN A 174 16.17 9.55 -0.23
C ASN A 174 16.26 9.60 -1.78
N LEU A 175 15.35 8.91 -2.47
CA LEU A 175 15.32 8.88 -3.93
C LEU A 175 15.15 10.28 -4.57
N CYS A 176 14.56 11.25 -3.87
CA CYS A 176 14.45 12.63 -4.36
C CYS A 176 15.80 13.35 -4.52
N ASP A 177 16.90 12.84 -3.94
CA ASP A 177 18.23 13.41 -4.18
C ASP A 177 18.81 13.07 -5.56
N PHE A 178 18.30 12.01 -6.21
CA PHE A 178 18.66 11.63 -7.57
C PHE A 178 17.72 12.24 -8.64
N VAL A 179 16.61 12.87 -8.22
CA VAL A 179 15.62 13.45 -9.14
C VAL A 179 16.16 14.73 -9.82
N PRO A 180 16.00 14.87 -11.15
CA PRO A 180 16.43 16.05 -11.89
C PRO A 180 15.86 17.37 -11.32
N LYS A 181 16.71 18.39 -11.14
CA LYS A 181 16.37 19.69 -10.51
C LYS A 181 15.05 20.31 -10.98
N VAL A 182 14.73 20.18 -12.28
CA VAL A 182 13.50 20.71 -12.91
C VAL A 182 12.19 20.15 -12.33
N ILE A 183 12.23 18.96 -11.73
CA ILE A 183 11.07 18.29 -11.09
C ILE A 183 11.34 17.89 -9.62
N LYS A 184 12.49 18.27 -9.04
CA LYS A 184 12.79 17.94 -7.63
C LYS A 184 11.81 18.58 -6.65
N SER A 185 11.23 19.74 -6.99
CA SER A 185 10.21 20.44 -6.19
C SER A 185 8.84 19.76 -6.13
N VAL A 186 8.57 18.76 -6.99
CA VAL A 186 7.36 17.92 -6.93
C VAL A 186 7.64 16.51 -6.43
N CYS A 187 8.90 16.21 -6.11
CA CYS A 187 9.29 14.94 -5.51
C CYS A 187 8.95 14.94 -4.02
N TYR A 188 8.22 13.91 -3.58
CA TYR A 188 7.88 13.69 -2.19
C TYR A 188 8.95 12.79 -1.54
N PRO A 189 9.82 13.34 -0.67
CA PRO A 189 10.85 12.54 -0.01
C PRO A 189 10.22 11.60 1.03
N ARG A 190 10.42 10.29 0.83
CA ARG A 190 10.21 9.29 1.88
C ARG A 190 11.44 9.21 2.78
N SER A 191 11.21 9.12 4.09
CA SER A 191 12.26 8.95 5.09
C SER A 191 12.55 7.47 5.30
N PHE A 192 13.78 7.03 4.99
CA PHE A 192 14.24 5.73 5.46
C PHE A 192 14.37 5.79 6.98
N SER A 193 13.62 4.93 7.69
CA SER A 193 13.86 4.68 9.11
C SER A 193 14.79 3.47 9.19
N PRO A 194 16.12 3.65 9.39
CA PRO A 194 17.01 2.51 9.53
C PRO A 194 16.60 1.69 10.75
N GLU A 195 16.29 0.41 10.56
CA GLU A 195 16.25 -0.53 11.68
C GLU A 195 17.60 -0.46 12.40
N LYS A 196 17.56 -0.27 13.73
CA LYS A 196 18.75 -0.06 14.57
C LYS A 196 19.54 -1.35 14.75
N THR A 197 20.11 -1.86 13.66
CA THR A 197 21.10 -2.91 13.64
C THR A 197 22.34 -2.43 14.42
N SER A 198 22.67 -3.13 15.50
CA SER A 198 23.64 -2.66 16.48
C SER A 198 25.09 -2.97 16.05
N THR A 199 25.58 -2.28 15.01
CA THR A 199 26.94 -2.44 14.50
C THR A 199 27.86 -1.30 14.92
N LYS A 200 28.99 -1.68 15.54
CA LYS A 200 30.09 -0.85 16.09
C LYS A 200 30.36 0.48 15.36
N LYS A 201 30.66 1.52 16.16
CA LYS A 201 31.48 2.67 15.73
C LYS A 201 32.79 2.17 15.09
N THR A 202 33.00 2.46 13.82
CA THR A 202 34.31 2.33 13.16
C THR A 202 34.85 3.73 12.89
N THR A 203 35.85 4.16 13.65
CA THR A 203 36.42 5.51 13.55
C THR A 203 37.37 5.64 12.35
N THR A 204 36.88 6.09 11.21
CA THR A 204 37.73 6.45 10.07
C THR A 204 38.44 7.79 10.31
N LYS A 205 39.76 7.70 10.44
CA LYS A 205 40.68 8.80 10.78
C LYS A 205 40.76 9.80 9.62
N LYS A 206 40.20 11.02 9.80
CA LYS A 206 40.18 12.05 8.76
C LYS A 206 41.56 12.69 8.58
N THR A 207 42.33 12.22 7.61
CA THR A 207 43.67 12.74 7.26
C THR A 207 43.60 14.18 6.76
N SER A 208 44.45 15.05 7.31
CA SER A 208 44.52 16.46 6.96
C SER A 208 45.54 16.72 5.84
N THR A 209 45.07 17.14 4.66
CA THR A 209 45.90 17.85 3.68
C THR A 209 45.73 19.36 3.85
N LYS A 210 46.85 20.09 3.81
CA LYS A 210 46.95 21.48 4.29
C LYS A 210 47.77 22.32 3.31
N THR A 211 47.12 23.15 2.48
CA THR A 211 47.86 24.04 1.57
C THR A 211 47.19 25.40 1.34
N LYS A 212 47.93 26.46 1.72
CA LYS A 212 47.92 27.85 1.21
C LYS A 212 46.58 28.59 1.08
N SER A 213 46.31 29.37 2.12
CA SER A 213 45.65 30.67 2.10
C SER A 213 46.11 31.59 0.95
N THR A 214 45.18 32.35 0.39
CA THR A 214 45.43 33.65 -0.28
C THR A 214 44.51 34.73 0.30
N LYS A 215 44.82 36.01 0.01
CA LYS A 215 44.60 37.12 0.95
C LYS A 215 43.27 37.87 0.75
N LYS A 216 42.33 37.64 1.68
CA LYS A 216 41.35 38.60 2.26
C LYS A 216 40.99 39.85 1.42
N THR A 217 39.78 39.89 0.89
CA THR A 217 39.06 41.14 0.57
C THR A 217 37.79 41.22 1.42
N SER A 218 37.66 42.24 2.26
CA SER A 218 36.56 42.37 3.22
C SER A 218 35.42 43.25 2.70
N THR A 219 34.42 42.65 2.07
CA THR A 219 33.13 43.30 1.80
C THR A 219 32.23 43.23 3.04
N LYS A 220 31.69 44.37 3.47
CA LYS A 220 30.76 44.44 4.60
C LYS A 220 29.48 43.67 4.26
N THR A 221 29.19 42.56 4.95
CA THR A 221 27.89 41.89 4.85
C THR A 221 26.81 42.83 5.37
N LYS A 222 26.09 43.46 4.45
CA LYS A 222 24.99 44.38 4.75
C LYS A 222 23.89 43.59 5.48
N THR A 223 23.54 43.99 6.70
CA THR A 223 22.51 43.31 7.49
C THR A 223 21.18 43.35 6.74
N THR A 224 20.78 42.24 6.14
CA THR A 224 19.53 42.12 5.40
C THR A 224 18.37 42.22 6.39
N LYS A 225 17.69 43.38 6.39
CA LYS A 225 16.45 43.57 7.15
C LYS A 225 15.49 42.44 6.81
N THR A 226 15.00 41.71 7.81
CA THR A 226 13.98 40.67 7.64
C THR A 226 12.69 41.30 7.12
N THR A 227 12.47 41.20 5.81
CA THR A 227 11.22 41.51 5.14
C THR A 227 10.14 40.57 5.64
N LYS A 228 9.36 41.02 6.63
CA LYS A 228 8.19 40.28 7.13
C LYS A 228 7.23 40.02 5.97
N SER A 229 7.09 38.75 5.58
CA SER A 229 6.14 38.34 4.54
C SER A 229 4.72 38.71 4.98
N LYS A 230 4.07 39.63 4.27
CA LYS A 230 2.69 40.05 4.54
C LYS A 230 1.69 39.11 3.86
N THR A 231 1.77 37.80 4.15
CA THR A 231 0.74 36.85 3.75
C THR A 231 -0.62 37.31 4.27
N THR A 232 -1.56 37.57 3.36
CA THR A 232 -2.93 38.01 3.67
C THR A 232 -3.87 36.84 3.93
N ALA A 233 -3.54 35.65 3.42
CA ALA A 233 -4.32 34.43 3.60
C ALA A 233 -4.36 33.98 5.07
N THR A 234 -5.56 33.64 5.54
CA THR A 234 -5.82 33.08 6.88
C THR A 234 -5.58 31.57 6.93
N SER A 235 -5.76 30.86 5.82
CA SER A 235 -5.44 29.45 5.63
C SER A 235 -4.38 29.30 4.54
N VAL A 236 -3.37 28.45 4.78
CA VAL A 236 -2.28 28.19 3.84
C VAL A 236 -2.00 26.69 3.73
N THR A 237 -1.81 26.21 2.49
CA THR A 237 -1.19 24.90 2.25
C THR A 237 0.29 25.09 1.99
N VAL A 238 1.13 24.35 2.68
CA VAL A 238 2.59 24.39 2.57
C VAL A 238 3.13 23.01 2.16
N LYS A 239 4.12 23.00 1.26
CA LYS A 239 4.71 21.79 0.66
C LYS A 239 6.21 21.63 0.90
N SER A 240 6.82 22.56 1.63
CA SER A 240 8.23 22.52 1.99
C SER A 240 8.50 23.19 3.34
N ASN A 241 9.65 22.87 3.96
CA ASN A 241 10.13 23.57 5.15
C ASN A 241 10.42 25.06 4.84
N ASP A 242 10.87 25.38 3.62
CA ASP A 242 11.09 26.77 3.18
C ASP A 242 9.78 27.58 3.09
N GLU A 243 8.67 26.97 2.63
CA GLU A 243 7.35 27.62 2.65
C GLU A 243 6.89 27.92 4.09
N LEU A 244 7.08 26.99 5.04
CA LEU A 244 6.83 27.22 6.47
C LEU A 244 7.71 28.37 7.01
N VAL A 245 9.00 28.39 6.66
CA VAL A 245 9.92 29.46 7.05
C VAL A 245 9.51 30.82 6.43
N SER A 246 8.94 30.83 5.23
CA SER A 246 8.50 32.06 4.55
C SER A 246 7.35 32.79 5.25
N ILE A 247 6.51 32.06 6.02
CA ILE A 247 5.39 32.60 6.79
C ILE A 247 5.71 32.83 8.28
N LYS A 248 6.97 32.58 8.70
CA LYS A 248 7.43 32.67 10.09
C LYS A 248 7.08 34.01 10.75
N GLY A 249 6.48 33.93 11.93
CA GLY A 249 6.03 35.09 12.73
C GLY A 249 4.73 35.75 12.25
N SER A 250 3.98 35.13 11.32
CA SER A 250 2.67 35.63 10.92
C SER A 250 1.64 35.48 12.05
N THR A 251 0.97 36.58 12.38
CA THR A 251 -0.21 36.61 13.27
C THR A 251 -1.53 36.46 12.52
N LYS A 252 -1.51 36.45 11.18
CA LYS A 252 -2.70 36.36 10.32
C LYS A 252 -3.07 34.93 9.93
N VAL A 253 -2.08 34.04 9.87
CA VAL A 253 -2.28 32.62 9.54
C VAL A 253 -2.93 31.93 10.74
N LYS A 254 -4.17 31.48 10.53
CA LYS A 254 -5.01 30.72 11.47
C LYS A 254 -5.01 29.23 11.16
N GLU A 255 -4.78 28.83 9.91
CA GLU A 255 -4.76 27.42 9.50
C GLU A 255 -3.53 27.12 8.64
N VAL A 256 -2.84 26.02 8.95
CA VAL A 256 -1.73 25.49 8.15
C VAL A 256 -2.02 24.04 7.81
N LYS A 257 -2.10 23.75 6.51
CA LYS A 257 -2.14 22.39 5.94
C LYS A 257 -0.73 22.02 5.47
N LEU A 258 -0.04 21.18 6.23
CA LEU A 258 1.22 20.56 5.81
C LEU A 258 0.88 19.42 4.84
N TYR A 259 1.31 19.54 3.59
CA TYR A 259 1.03 18.58 2.53
C TYR A 259 2.34 18.03 1.97
N ARG A 260 2.62 16.74 2.20
CA ARG A 260 3.80 16.04 1.64
C ARG A 260 5.15 16.68 1.99
N ILE A 261 5.24 17.18 3.22
CA ILE A 261 6.49 17.67 3.81
C ILE A 261 7.21 16.52 4.52
N PHE A 262 8.52 16.37 4.27
CA PHE A 262 9.44 15.78 5.24
C PHE A 262 9.77 16.85 6.28
N LEU A 263 9.27 16.71 7.51
CA LEU A 263 9.26 17.83 8.46
C LEU A 263 10.57 17.91 9.25
N GLU A 264 11.29 19.01 9.06
CA GLU A 264 12.55 19.30 9.74
C GLU A 264 12.34 20.28 10.91
N GLN A 265 13.35 20.38 11.78
CA GLN A 265 13.33 21.27 12.95
C GLN A 265 13.14 22.76 12.59
N ASN A 266 13.64 23.19 11.42
CA ASN A 266 13.43 24.55 10.89
C ASN A 266 11.93 24.84 10.61
N GLY A 267 11.18 23.86 10.10
CA GLY A 267 9.74 23.91 9.86
C GLY A 267 8.95 23.87 11.16
N VAL A 268 9.35 23.04 12.13
CA VAL A 268 8.76 23.02 13.49
C VAL A 268 8.93 24.37 14.18
N ASP A 269 10.14 24.94 14.16
CA ASP A 269 10.42 26.24 14.78
C ASP A 269 9.82 27.41 14.00
N ALA A 270 9.52 27.26 12.71
CA ALA A 270 8.70 28.23 11.98
C ALA A 270 7.23 28.16 12.40
N LEU A 271 6.65 26.94 12.42
CA LEU A 271 5.27 26.67 12.86
C LEU A 271 5.03 27.19 14.29
N ALA A 272 5.99 26.99 15.19
CA ALA A 272 5.95 27.46 16.58
C ALA A 272 5.86 29.00 16.74
N THR A 273 6.20 29.78 15.70
CA THR A 273 6.09 31.26 15.74
C THR A 273 4.74 31.80 15.30
N LEU A 274 3.84 30.95 14.77
CA LEU A 274 2.53 31.38 14.26
C LEU A 274 1.56 31.56 15.42
N THR A 275 1.66 32.68 16.14
CA THR A 275 0.88 32.92 17.37
C THR A 275 -0.63 33.08 17.12
N GLY A 276 -1.05 33.31 15.87
CA GLY A 276 -2.45 33.32 15.45
C GLY A 276 -3.02 31.95 15.05
N LEU A 277 -2.22 30.89 15.09
CA LEU A 277 -2.57 29.57 14.58
C LEU A 277 -3.65 28.87 15.45
N GLU A 278 -4.74 28.46 14.80
CA GLU A 278 -5.94 27.85 15.37
C GLU A 278 -6.13 26.39 14.90
N THR A 279 -5.72 26.07 13.66
CA THR A 279 -5.81 24.73 13.07
C THR A 279 -4.49 24.30 12.44
N VAL A 280 -4.11 23.04 12.65
CA VAL A 280 -3.08 22.35 11.87
C VAL A 280 -3.65 21.07 11.25
N GLU A 281 -3.40 20.86 9.97
CA GLU A 281 -3.68 19.61 9.26
C GLU A 281 -2.38 19.04 8.68
N PHE A 282 -2.17 17.74 8.86
CA PHE A 282 -1.12 16.96 8.21
C PHE A 282 -1.75 16.08 7.13
N VAL A 283 -1.16 16.04 5.94
CA VAL A 283 -1.57 15.16 4.83
C VAL A 283 -0.33 14.56 4.19
N ASP A 284 -0.20 13.23 4.22
CA ASP A 284 0.96 12.50 3.71
C ASP A 284 2.30 13.10 4.24
N CYS A 285 2.44 13.43 5.53
CA CYS A 285 3.70 13.92 6.08
C CYS A 285 4.61 12.78 6.60
N GLN A 286 5.93 13.00 6.60
CA GLN A 286 6.92 12.04 7.08
C GLN A 286 8.01 12.71 7.92
N TYR A 287 8.30 12.14 9.08
CA TYR A 287 9.36 12.51 10.02
C TYR A 287 9.29 11.54 11.21
N ASP A 288 10.33 11.47 12.03
CA ASP A 288 10.24 10.89 13.38
C ASP A 288 10.07 12.05 14.39
N SER A 289 9.02 12.03 15.22
CA SER A 289 8.81 13.11 16.19
C SER A 289 9.89 13.15 17.27
N SER A 290 10.60 12.03 17.50
CA SER A 290 11.69 11.94 18.48
C SER A 290 13.01 12.57 18.01
N GLU A 291 13.17 12.84 16.71
CA GLU A 291 14.27 13.65 16.17
C GLU A 291 13.96 15.16 16.24
N LEU A 292 12.70 15.52 16.50
CA LEU A 292 12.20 16.89 16.53
C LEU A 292 12.00 17.39 17.97
N LYS A 293 12.13 18.71 18.14
CA LYS A 293 11.91 19.38 19.43
C LYS A 293 10.42 19.64 19.67
N GLU A 294 9.69 18.58 20.02
CA GLU A 294 8.24 18.60 20.37
C GLU A 294 7.87 19.64 21.46
N SER A 295 8.85 20.14 22.21
CA SER A 295 8.65 21.21 23.20
C SER A 295 8.54 22.63 22.61
N SER A 296 8.91 22.85 21.33
CA SER A 296 8.71 24.15 20.65
C SER A 296 7.22 24.51 20.49
N LEU A 297 6.36 23.51 20.25
CA LEU A 297 4.93 23.71 19.94
C LEU A 297 4.01 23.92 21.16
N LYS A 298 4.56 23.81 22.38
CA LYS A 298 3.81 24.02 23.65
C LYS A 298 3.21 25.42 23.78
N ASN A 299 3.82 26.40 23.11
CA ASN A 299 3.48 27.83 23.22
C ASN A 299 2.36 28.27 22.25
N LEU A 300 1.85 27.39 21.39
CA LEU A 300 0.76 27.67 20.45
C LEU A 300 -0.60 27.73 21.16
N LYS A 301 -0.77 28.72 22.06
CA LYS A 301 -1.94 28.90 22.94
C LYS A 301 -3.27 29.08 22.20
N ASN A 302 -3.24 29.46 20.92
CA ASN A 302 -4.42 29.64 20.08
C ASN A 302 -4.84 28.38 19.32
N LEU A 303 -4.01 27.33 19.31
CA LEU A 303 -4.34 26.07 18.63
C LEU A 303 -5.59 25.45 19.27
N ARG A 304 -6.56 25.06 18.43
CA ARG A 304 -7.83 24.41 18.81
C ARG A 304 -7.98 23.06 18.13
N LYS A 305 -7.57 22.93 16.87
CA LYS A 305 -7.81 21.76 16.03
C LYS A 305 -6.48 21.19 15.51
N LEU A 306 -6.28 19.90 15.72
CA LEU A 306 -5.25 19.11 15.05
C LEU A 306 -5.92 18.01 14.23
N ILE A 307 -5.55 17.93 12.95
CA ILE A 307 -5.90 16.82 12.05
C ILE A 307 -4.59 16.09 11.74
N ALA A 308 -4.39 14.96 12.40
CA ALA A 308 -3.21 14.11 12.28
C ALA A 308 -3.46 12.99 11.26
N ASN A 309 -2.50 12.75 10.37
CA ASN A 309 -2.52 11.65 9.40
C ASN A 309 -1.62 10.48 9.84
N SER A 310 -0.84 10.67 10.91
CA SER A 310 0.02 9.68 11.52
C SER A 310 0.08 9.79 13.05
N ARG A 311 0.53 8.73 13.72
CA ARG A 311 0.91 8.77 15.14
C ARG A 311 2.00 9.80 15.47
N GLN A 312 2.86 10.15 14.51
CA GLN A 312 3.95 11.12 14.72
C GLN A 312 3.40 12.54 14.87
N ASP A 313 2.31 12.90 14.18
CA ASP A 313 1.64 14.19 14.32
C ASP A 313 1.02 14.35 15.72
N VAL A 314 0.46 13.27 16.26
CA VAL A 314 -0.08 13.25 17.63
C VAL A 314 1.04 13.44 18.66
N ARG A 315 2.20 12.80 18.46
CA ARG A 315 3.38 12.90 19.34
C ARG A 315 4.03 14.28 19.29
N LEU A 316 4.20 14.83 18.09
CA LEU A 316 4.79 16.16 17.86
C LEU A 316 4.08 17.26 18.68
N PHE A 317 2.76 17.14 18.86
CA PHE A 317 1.94 18.07 19.63
C PHE A 317 1.72 17.68 21.10
N LYS A 318 2.34 16.62 21.64
CA LYS A 318 2.07 16.09 23.00
C LYS A 318 2.20 17.10 24.15
N ASN A 319 2.92 18.19 23.94
CA ASN A 319 3.12 19.27 24.90
C ASN A 319 2.11 20.44 24.77
N ASN A 320 1.14 20.37 23.85
CA ASN A 320 0.17 21.46 23.61
C ASN A 320 -1.08 21.33 24.49
N GLY A 321 -1.18 22.17 25.52
CA GLY A 321 -2.30 22.21 26.46
C GLY A 321 -3.50 23.06 26.02
N SER A 322 -3.76 23.22 24.72
CA SER A 322 -4.84 24.08 24.18
C SER A 322 -5.79 23.43 23.17
N LEU A 323 -5.48 22.23 22.69
CA LEU A 323 -6.35 21.48 21.76
C LEU A 323 -7.75 21.21 22.34
N LYS A 324 -8.76 21.41 21.48
CA LYS A 324 -10.18 21.12 21.69
C LYS A 324 -10.73 20.06 20.74
N SER A 325 -10.14 19.92 19.55
CA SER A 325 -10.51 18.91 18.56
C SER A 325 -9.26 18.18 18.10
N LEU A 326 -9.27 16.86 18.20
CA LEU A 326 -8.27 15.98 17.59
C LEU A 326 -8.97 15.01 16.63
N THR A 327 -8.53 15.00 15.38
CA THR A 327 -8.83 13.95 14.41
C THR A 327 -7.53 13.22 14.10
N VAL A 328 -7.52 11.89 14.17
CA VAL A 328 -6.38 11.04 13.76
C VAL A 328 -6.88 10.06 12.70
N TYR A 329 -6.37 10.14 11.48
CA TYR A 329 -6.92 9.40 10.35
C TYR A 329 -5.85 8.75 9.44
N GLY A 330 -6.24 7.71 8.70
CA GLY A 330 -5.45 7.14 7.61
C GLY A 330 -4.62 5.89 7.97
N ASN A 331 -3.65 5.54 7.12
CA ASN A 331 -2.89 4.28 7.20
C ASN A 331 -1.80 4.29 8.29
N THR A 332 -2.16 4.67 9.51
CA THR A 332 -1.30 4.65 10.69
C THR A 332 -1.76 3.59 11.70
N SER A 333 -1.05 3.44 12.81
CA SER A 333 -1.47 2.57 13.91
C SER A 333 -1.17 3.21 15.25
N LEU A 334 -2.07 3.03 16.21
CA LEU A 334 -1.98 3.60 17.55
C LEU A 334 -1.68 2.52 18.59
N GLU A 335 -0.64 2.74 19.38
CA GLU A 335 -0.22 1.90 20.50
C GLU A 335 -0.58 2.56 21.84
N ASN A 336 -0.39 1.83 22.95
CA ASN A 336 -0.72 2.29 24.30
C ASN A 336 -0.13 3.67 24.65
N ASP A 337 1.09 3.99 24.19
CA ASP A 337 1.72 5.29 24.47
C ASP A 337 1.13 6.44 23.67
N ASP A 338 0.61 6.19 22.46
CA ASP A 338 -0.09 7.22 21.69
C ASP A 338 -1.45 7.53 22.32
N ILE A 339 -2.13 6.51 22.88
CA ILE A 339 -3.36 6.71 23.66
C ILE A 339 -3.09 7.47 24.97
N LYS A 340 -1.94 7.24 25.65
CA LYS A 340 -1.51 8.07 26.80
C LYS A 340 -1.27 9.53 26.41
N ILE A 341 -0.69 9.78 25.23
CA ILE A 341 -0.51 11.15 24.71
C ILE A 341 -1.86 11.80 24.42
N ILE A 342 -2.79 11.08 23.77
CA ILE A 342 -4.15 11.57 23.50
C ILE A 342 -4.88 11.91 24.82
N ALA A 343 -4.74 11.07 25.85
CA ALA A 343 -5.27 11.31 27.19
C ALA A 343 -4.65 12.54 27.89
N GLY A 344 -3.49 13.02 27.45
CA GLY A 344 -2.87 14.26 27.92
C GLY A 344 -3.58 15.54 27.45
N PHE A 345 -4.36 15.48 26.36
CA PHE A 345 -5.12 16.61 25.84
C PHE A 345 -6.44 16.82 26.60
N THR A 346 -6.37 17.08 27.91
CA THR A 346 -7.50 17.12 28.85
C THR A 346 -8.60 18.16 28.54
N LYS A 347 -8.40 19.04 27.55
CA LYS A 347 -9.36 20.04 27.06
C LYS A 347 -10.09 19.62 25.76
N LEU A 348 -9.88 18.40 25.26
CA LEU A 348 -10.60 17.90 24.10
C LEU A 348 -12.12 17.85 24.35
N GLU A 349 -12.84 18.52 23.46
CA GLU A 349 -14.30 18.47 23.30
C GLU A 349 -14.69 17.50 22.17
N LYS A 350 -13.80 17.28 21.19
CA LYS A 350 -13.94 16.29 20.11
C LYS A 350 -12.70 15.41 19.97
N LEU A 351 -12.92 14.10 19.88
CA LEU A 351 -11.91 13.11 19.50
C LEU A 351 -12.48 12.20 18.40
N GLU A 352 -11.80 12.15 17.26
CA GLU A 352 -12.13 11.28 16.14
C GLU A 352 -10.89 10.46 15.74
N ILE A 353 -11.03 9.14 15.69
CA ILE A 353 -9.98 8.20 15.30
C ILE A 353 -10.53 7.32 14.18
N ASP A 354 -9.81 7.23 13.06
CA ASP A 354 -10.22 6.54 11.82
C ASP A 354 -8.96 5.97 11.13
N VAL A 355 -8.40 4.89 11.69
CA VAL A 355 -7.04 4.43 11.39
C VAL A 355 -6.98 2.96 10.92
N ARG A 356 -5.86 2.53 10.31
CA ARG A 356 -5.72 1.12 9.90
C ARG A 356 -5.87 0.15 11.08
N ALA A 357 -5.27 0.45 12.23
CA ALA A 357 -5.30 -0.42 13.41
C ALA A 357 -5.08 0.34 14.72
N ILE A 358 -5.75 -0.10 15.79
CA ILE A 358 -5.48 0.34 17.16
C ILE A 358 -4.98 -0.88 17.95
N TYR A 359 -3.65 -0.99 18.08
CA TYR A 359 -3.00 -2.05 18.86
C TYR A 359 -2.98 -1.76 20.37
N ALA A 360 -3.45 -0.58 20.79
CA ALA A 360 -3.61 -0.25 22.20
C ALA A 360 -4.57 -1.23 22.90
N THR A 361 -4.04 -1.89 23.94
CA THR A 361 -4.75 -2.84 24.79
C THR A 361 -5.39 -2.16 25.99
N ASP A 362 -4.84 -1.03 26.45
CA ASP A 362 -5.41 -0.22 27.53
C ASP A 362 -5.91 1.14 27.00
N LEU A 363 -7.18 1.44 27.27
CA LEU A 363 -7.84 2.73 27.01
C LEU A 363 -8.24 3.45 28.30
N SER A 364 -7.86 2.93 29.47
CA SER A 364 -8.27 3.45 30.78
C SER A 364 -7.82 4.89 31.03
N SER A 365 -6.71 5.29 30.41
CA SER A 365 -6.14 6.64 30.44
C SER A 365 -7.11 7.70 29.91
N LEU A 366 -7.90 7.38 28.87
CA LEU A 366 -8.85 8.32 28.24
C LEU A 366 -9.93 8.86 29.19
N LYS A 367 -10.10 8.27 30.38
CA LYS A 367 -10.97 8.81 31.45
C LYS A 367 -10.62 10.25 31.87
N SER A 368 -9.42 10.73 31.55
CA SER A 368 -8.97 12.12 31.73
C SER A 368 -9.68 13.14 30.83
N LEU A 369 -10.30 12.71 29.72
CA LEU A 369 -10.97 13.56 28.75
C LEU A 369 -12.37 13.96 29.22
N THR A 370 -12.43 14.67 30.35
CA THR A 370 -13.67 15.01 31.06
C THR A 370 -14.56 16.02 30.33
N HIS A 371 -14.00 16.77 29.37
CA HIS A 371 -14.68 17.77 28.56
C HIS A 371 -15.26 17.24 27.23
N LEU A 372 -15.08 15.94 26.96
CA LEU A 372 -15.40 15.34 25.66
C LEU A 372 -16.93 15.31 25.41
N LYS A 373 -17.33 15.74 24.21
CA LYS A 373 -18.72 15.82 23.72
C LYS A 373 -18.93 14.94 22.49
N GLU A 374 -17.93 14.87 21.61
CA GLU A 374 -17.91 14.01 20.43
C GLU A 374 -16.81 12.96 20.55
N LEU A 375 -17.18 11.69 20.38
CA LEU A 375 -16.24 10.58 20.26
C LEU A 375 -16.63 9.66 19.09
N LYS A 376 -15.68 9.43 18.17
CA LYS A 376 -15.75 8.40 17.13
C LYS A 376 -14.42 7.64 17.15
N ILE A 377 -14.48 6.31 17.15
CA ILE A 377 -13.30 5.43 17.04
C ILE A 377 -13.62 4.32 16.05
N GLU A 378 -12.87 4.30 14.95
CA GLU A 378 -12.96 3.31 13.88
C GLU A 378 -11.55 2.78 13.52
N ASP A 379 -11.49 1.49 13.20
CA ASP A 379 -10.28 0.69 13.01
C ASP A 379 -10.54 -0.24 11.81
N SER A 380 -9.68 -0.20 10.79
CA SER A 380 -9.89 -0.95 9.54
C SER A 380 -9.57 -2.45 9.61
N LEU A 381 -8.97 -2.94 10.69
CA LEU A 381 -8.58 -4.35 10.89
C LEU A 381 -9.28 -5.03 12.07
N SER A 382 -9.93 -4.28 12.96
CA SER A 382 -10.65 -4.84 14.10
C SER A 382 -12.11 -5.21 13.77
N ASP A 383 -12.46 -6.49 13.84
CA ASP A 383 -13.87 -6.95 13.89
C ASP A 383 -14.61 -6.56 15.19
N VAL A 384 -13.90 -5.93 16.14
CA VAL A 384 -14.38 -5.65 17.50
C VAL A 384 -14.80 -4.19 17.65
N ASN A 385 -16.04 -3.95 18.09
CA ASN A 385 -16.53 -2.60 18.41
C ASN A 385 -15.69 -1.97 19.54
N PHE A 386 -14.84 -1.02 19.16
CA PHE A 386 -13.85 -0.42 20.07
C PHE A 386 -14.46 0.38 21.23
N CYS A 387 -15.71 0.87 21.09
CA CYS A 387 -16.40 1.56 22.17
C CYS A 387 -16.64 0.68 23.41
N GLN A 388 -16.67 -0.65 23.26
CA GLN A 388 -16.79 -1.56 24.40
C GLN A 388 -15.54 -1.57 25.29
N LYS A 389 -14.35 -1.30 24.72
CA LYS A 389 -13.08 -1.20 25.45
C LYS A 389 -12.93 0.11 26.24
N LEU A 390 -13.74 1.12 25.97
CA LEU A 390 -13.64 2.43 26.61
C LEU A 390 -14.05 2.41 28.10
N PRO A 391 -13.55 3.37 28.91
CA PRO A 391 -14.13 3.71 30.22
C PRO A 391 -15.64 4.00 30.12
N SER A 392 -16.41 3.57 31.12
CA SER A 392 -17.88 3.63 31.15
C SER A 392 -18.46 4.99 30.73
N LYS A 393 -17.92 6.09 31.28
CA LYS A 393 -18.35 7.47 30.99
C LYS A 393 -18.19 7.89 29.51
N LEU A 394 -17.27 7.26 28.76
CA LEU A 394 -17.05 7.56 27.34
C LEU A 394 -17.86 6.65 26.40
N ARG A 395 -18.37 5.50 26.89
CA ARG A 395 -19.13 4.55 26.06
C ARG A 395 -20.40 5.16 25.47
N SER A 396 -21.06 6.06 26.20
CA SER A 396 -22.27 6.78 25.77
C SER A 396 -22.03 7.84 24.70
N LEU A 397 -20.80 8.37 24.58
CA LEU A 397 -20.42 9.38 23.58
C LEU A 397 -19.94 8.76 22.27
N CYS A 398 -19.54 7.48 22.31
CA CYS A 398 -18.81 6.79 21.26
C CYS A 398 -19.73 6.32 20.14
N LYS A 399 -19.68 6.99 18.98
CA LYS A 399 -20.41 6.64 17.77
C LYS A 399 -19.58 5.70 16.89
N THR A 400 -20.24 4.74 16.24
CA THR A 400 -19.61 3.81 15.27
C THR A 400 -20.53 3.51 14.10
N SER A 401 -19.95 3.28 12.92
CA SER A 401 -20.64 2.73 11.74
C SER A 401 -21.01 1.23 11.83
N TYR A 402 -20.51 0.49 12.83
CA TYR A 402 -20.78 -0.95 13.00
C TYR A 402 -22.27 -1.26 13.21
N THR A 403 -22.94 -1.66 12.14
CA THR A 403 -24.23 -2.36 12.23
C THR A 403 -24.01 -3.73 12.86
N THR A 404 -24.71 -4.01 13.96
CA THR A 404 -24.61 -5.31 14.62
C THR A 404 -25.29 -6.38 13.77
N LYS A 405 -24.51 -7.20 13.05
CA LYS A 405 -24.99 -8.47 12.51
C LYS A 405 -25.40 -9.35 13.70
N LYS A 406 -26.70 -9.30 14.01
CA LYS A 406 -27.33 -9.98 15.13
C LYS A 406 -27.30 -11.49 14.90
N SER A 407 -26.19 -12.12 15.30
CA SER A 407 -26.04 -13.57 15.28
C SER A 407 -27.16 -14.20 16.11
N SER A 408 -28.12 -14.81 15.43
CA SER A 408 -29.33 -15.35 16.04
C SER A 408 -29.07 -16.76 16.55
N THR A 409 -28.27 -16.86 17.63
CA THR A 409 -28.25 -18.07 18.46
C THR A 409 -29.65 -18.31 19.00
N LYS A 410 -30.35 -19.25 18.36
CA LYS A 410 -31.77 -19.53 18.58
C LYS A 410 -31.94 -20.35 19.86
N THR A 411 -31.83 -19.68 21.02
CA THR A 411 -31.99 -20.28 22.35
C THR A 411 -33.44 -20.75 22.52
N THR A 412 -33.68 -22.01 22.14
CA THR A 412 -35.01 -22.62 22.17
C THR A 412 -35.41 -22.85 23.63
N LYS A 413 -36.20 -21.93 24.19
CA LYS A 413 -36.78 -22.07 25.53
C LYS A 413 -37.87 -23.15 25.49
N THR A 414 -37.51 -24.39 25.84
CA THR A 414 -38.47 -25.48 26.00
C THR A 414 -39.39 -25.19 27.18
N SER A 415 -40.64 -24.81 26.90
CA SER A 415 -41.66 -24.57 27.91
C SER A 415 -42.10 -25.88 28.56
N THR A 416 -41.96 -25.98 29.87
CA THR A 416 -42.46 -27.12 30.65
C THR A 416 -43.94 -26.98 30.95
N LYS A 417 -44.77 -27.85 30.35
CA LYS A 417 -46.14 -28.09 30.83
C LYS A 417 -46.32 -29.59 31.10
N LYS A 418 -46.68 -29.93 32.35
CA LYS A 418 -46.92 -31.32 32.78
C LYS A 418 -48.25 -31.82 32.23
N THR A 419 -48.29 -33.08 31.80
CA THR A 419 -49.52 -33.88 31.82
C THR A 419 -49.23 -35.34 32.20
N THR A 420 -50.13 -35.85 33.04
CA THR A 420 -50.32 -37.19 33.61
C THR A 420 -49.57 -38.42 33.06
N LYS A 421 -49.11 -39.21 34.03
CA LYS A 421 -48.50 -40.56 33.97
C LYS A 421 -49.53 -41.63 33.54
N LYS A 422 -49.13 -42.59 32.70
CA LYS A 422 -49.74 -43.94 32.65
C LYS A 422 -48.63 -44.99 32.54
N THR A 423 -48.77 -46.09 33.28
CA THR A 423 -47.69 -47.07 33.50
C THR A 423 -48.11 -48.46 33.08
N THR A 424 -47.31 -49.15 32.26
CA THR A 424 -47.41 -50.61 32.08
C THR A 424 -46.00 -51.21 31.91
N LYS A 425 -45.79 -52.41 32.48
CA LYS A 425 -44.64 -53.29 32.19
C LYS A 425 -44.93 -54.03 30.84
N THR A 426 -44.05 -54.80 30.19
CA THR A 426 -42.73 -55.41 30.52
C THR A 426 -41.85 -55.28 29.22
N THR A 427 -40.69 -55.88 28.92
CA THR A 427 -39.83 -56.99 29.39
C THR A 427 -38.36 -56.70 29.00
N LYS A 428 -37.38 -57.51 29.44
CA LYS A 428 -36.03 -57.57 28.84
C LYS A 428 -35.86 -58.89 28.08
N THR A 429 -35.35 -58.84 26.84
CA THR A 429 -34.82 -60.04 26.14
C THR A 429 -33.62 -59.66 25.27
N SER A 430 -32.67 -60.59 25.10
CA SER A 430 -31.42 -60.41 24.35
C SER A 430 -31.44 -61.20 23.04
N THR A 431 -30.95 -60.63 21.93
CA THR A 431 -30.34 -61.41 20.84
C THR A 431 -29.33 -60.61 20.00
N LYS A 432 -28.07 -61.11 20.00
CA LYS A 432 -27.21 -61.39 18.83
C LYS A 432 -27.24 -60.41 17.63
N LYS A 433 -26.13 -59.68 17.42
CA LYS A 433 -25.75 -59.15 16.09
C LYS A 433 -25.12 -60.25 15.25
N THR A 434 -25.66 -60.52 14.06
CA THR A 434 -25.10 -61.50 13.11
C THR A 434 -24.24 -60.82 12.04
N LYS A 435 -23.10 -61.42 11.70
CA LYS A 435 -22.13 -60.93 10.71
C LYS A 435 -22.20 -61.85 9.48
N LYS A 436 -22.33 -61.30 8.26
CA LYS A 436 -22.17 -62.08 7.02
C LYS A 436 -21.40 -61.27 5.97
N THR A 437 -20.68 -62.00 5.10
CA THR A 437 -19.56 -61.49 4.29
C THR A 437 -19.65 -62.05 2.88
N THR A 438 -19.31 -61.25 1.85
CA THR A 438 -18.86 -61.63 0.47
C THR A 438 -18.99 -60.38 -0.42
N LYS A 439 -18.23 -60.18 -1.51
CA LYS A 439 -16.93 -60.71 -2.00
C LYS A 439 -16.43 -59.66 -3.02
N THR A 440 -15.12 -59.40 -3.11
CA THR A 440 -14.57 -58.56 -4.20
C THR A 440 -13.34 -59.22 -4.81
N THR A 441 -13.32 -59.35 -6.13
CA THR A 441 -12.35 -60.15 -6.88
C THR A 441 -11.00 -59.43 -6.99
N LYS A 442 -9.90 -60.19 -6.82
CA LYS A 442 -8.55 -59.72 -7.18
C LYS A 442 -8.27 -60.06 -8.65
N THR A 443 -7.73 -59.10 -9.39
CA THR A 443 -7.03 -59.36 -10.66
C THR A 443 -5.65 -58.69 -10.59
N THR A 444 -4.61 -59.45 -10.89
CA THR A 444 -3.22 -59.07 -10.63
C THR A 444 -2.69 -58.06 -11.66
N LYS A 445 -1.93 -57.05 -11.20
CA LYS A 445 -0.94 -56.35 -12.04
C LYS A 445 0.41 -56.32 -11.33
N THR A 446 1.46 -56.56 -12.10
CA THR A 446 2.73 -57.11 -11.60
C THR A 446 3.63 -56.07 -10.96
N THR A 447 3.99 -56.29 -9.70
CA THR A 447 4.98 -55.47 -8.99
C THR A 447 6.39 -55.73 -9.54
N LYS A 448 7.06 -54.71 -10.10
CA LYS A 448 8.53 -54.72 -10.25
C LYS A 448 9.12 -53.73 -9.24
N THR A 449 9.80 -54.25 -8.23
CA THR A 449 10.50 -53.48 -7.20
C THR A 449 11.91 -53.13 -7.65
N THR A 450 12.20 -51.84 -7.84
CA THR A 450 13.57 -51.35 -8.09
C THR A 450 13.90 -50.11 -7.26
N LYS A 451 14.87 -50.28 -6.35
CA LYS A 451 15.74 -49.34 -5.64
C LYS A 451 15.38 -47.83 -5.66
N LYS A 452 15.18 -47.28 -4.46
CA LYS A 452 14.99 -45.85 -4.16
C LYS A 452 16.28 -45.04 -4.43
N ASN A 453 16.37 -44.38 -5.58
CA ASN A 453 17.35 -43.33 -5.84
C ASN A 453 16.71 -41.96 -5.58
N ASN A 454 17.35 -41.11 -4.75
CA ASN A 454 16.84 -39.77 -4.40
C ASN A 454 17.11 -38.71 -5.50
N SER A 455 17.04 -39.08 -6.79
CA SER A 455 17.27 -38.15 -7.90
C SER A 455 15.95 -37.55 -8.37
N LEU A 456 15.91 -36.22 -8.52
CA LEU A 456 14.76 -35.52 -9.12
C LEU A 456 14.64 -35.90 -10.61
N PRO A 457 13.42 -35.88 -11.19
CA PRO A 457 13.23 -35.93 -12.63
C PRO A 457 14.08 -34.86 -13.34
N THR A 458 14.91 -35.25 -14.30
CA THR A 458 15.77 -34.34 -15.06
C THR A 458 15.16 -34.01 -16.43
N ASN A 459 15.76 -33.08 -17.15
CA ASN A 459 15.42 -32.73 -18.53
C ASN A 459 14.04 -32.02 -18.72
N SER A 460 13.51 -31.39 -17.67
CA SER A 460 12.24 -30.65 -17.73
C SER A 460 12.34 -29.38 -18.60
N THR A 461 11.25 -29.06 -19.31
CA THR A 461 11.06 -27.80 -20.04
C THR A 461 9.82 -27.03 -19.56
N ASP A 462 9.26 -27.41 -18.41
CA ASP A 462 8.08 -26.78 -17.78
C ASP A 462 8.42 -26.39 -16.34
N LYS A 463 8.24 -27.30 -15.37
CA LYS A 463 8.51 -27.02 -13.95
C LYS A 463 9.87 -27.51 -13.46
N CYS A 464 10.35 -26.91 -12.38
CA CYS A 464 11.59 -27.27 -11.70
C CYS A 464 11.54 -26.86 -10.21
N GLY A 465 12.57 -27.22 -9.46
CA GLY A 465 12.70 -26.88 -8.04
C GLY A 465 12.81 -28.11 -7.15
N LYS A 466 13.07 -27.88 -5.86
CA LYS A 466 13.27 -28.92 -4.85
C LYS A 466 12.07 -29.87 -4.76
N GLY A 467 12.32 -31.16 -5.02
CA GLY A 467 11.29 -32.21 -5.06
C GLY A 467 10.41 -32.22 -6.31
N VAL A 468 10.63 -31.31 -7.28
CA VAL A 468 9.85 -31.20 -8.53
C VAL A 468 10.64 -31.79 -9.70
N ALA A 469 11.65 -31.08 -10.19
CA ALA A 469 12.48 -31.48 -11.33
C ALA A 469 13.72 -30.59 -11.49
N ILE A 470 14.66 -31.04 -12.32
CA ILE A 470 15.80 -30.28 -12.83
C ILE A 470 15.56 -29.97 -14.32
N CYS A 471 15.83 -28.74 -14.73
CA CYS A 471 15.63 -28.28 -16.11
C CYS A 471 16.55 -28.97 -17.13
N LYS A 472 16.11 -28.96 -18.39
CA LYS A 472 16.87 -29.37 -19.56
C LYS A 472 18.18 -28.58 -19.70
N LYS A 473 19.23 -29.25 -20.20
CA LYS A 473 20.51 -28.60 -20.52
C LYS A 473 20.27 -27.38 -21.44
N GLY A 474 20.82 -26.23 -21.08
CA GLY A 474 20.55 -24.95 -21.73
C GLY A 474 19.27 -24.24 -21.27
N TYR A 475 18.63 -24.68 -20.18
CA TYR A 475 17.52 -23.98 -19.50
C TYR A 475 17.89 -23.69 -18.03
N CYS A 476 17.26 -22.64 -17.51
CA CYS A 476 17.47 -22.06 -16.20
C CYS A 476 16.18 -22.20 -15.37
N CYS A 477 16.30 -22.46 -14.07
CA CYS A 477 15.14 -22.58 -13.18
C CYS A 477 14.88 -21.23 -12.50
N SER A 478 13.76 -20.57 -12.79
CA SER A 478 13.41 -19.31 -12.12
C SER A 478 13.09 -19.53 -10.63
N LYS A 479 13.12 -18.47 -9.81
CA LYS A 479 12.66 -18.53 -8.40
C LYS A 479 11.21 -19.03 -8.23
N TYR A 480 10.42 -18.99 -9.30
CA TYR A 480 9.02 -19.43 -9.32
C TYR A 480 8.86 -20.93 -9.65
N GLY A 481 9.96 -21.65 -9.91
CA GLY A 481 9.93 -23.10 -10.18
C GLY A 481 9.57 -23.47 -11.61
N TYR A 482 9.95 -22.65 -12.60
CA TYR A 482 9.76 -22.92 -14.03
C TYR A 482 11.07 -22.85 -14.82
N CYS A 483 11.14 -23.61 -15.92
CA CYS A 483 12.30 -23.74 -16.80
C CYS A 483 12.21 -22.82 -18.01
N GLY A 484 13.18 -21.92 -18.19
CA GLY A 484 13.23 -21.00 -19.33
C GLY A 484 14.64 -20.65 -19.77
N LYS A 485 14.75 -19.75 -20.76
CA LYS A 485 16.04 -19.34 -21.37
C LYS A 485 16.33 -17.84 -21.32
N SER A 486 15.33 -17.00 -21.00
CA SER A 486 15.53 -15.56 -20.87
C SER A 486 16.20 -15.20 -19.55
N ASP A 487 16.67 -13.97 -19.47
CA ASP A 487 17.26 -13.38 -18.27
C ASP A 487 16.39 -13.50 -17.01
N ASP A 488 15.06 -13.54 -17.15
CA ASP A 488 14.10 -13.72 -16.04
C ASP A 488 14.19 -15.09 -15.36
N TYR A 489 14.61 -16.10 -16.14
CA TYR A 489 14.86 -17.44 -15.67
C TYR A 489 16.32 -17.66 -15.30
N CYS A 490 17.25 -16.98 -15.98
CA CYS A 490 18.68 -17.27 -15.90
C CYS A 490 19.47 -16.35 -14.95
N LYS A 491 19.12 -15.06 -14.82
CA LYS A 491 19.93 -14.15 -13.99
C LYS A 491 19.80 -14.50 -12.52
N SER A 492 20.94 -14.66 -11.87
CA SER A 492 21.04 -14.88 -10.42
C SER A 492 20.37 -13.75 -9.63
N SER A 493 20.46 -12.50 -10.11
CA SER A 493 19.75 -11.34 -9.52
C SER A 493 18.23 -11.36 -9.67
N ARG A 494 17.67 -12.15 -10.60
CA ARG A 494 16.23 -12.42 -10.71
C ARG A 494 15.79 -13.66 -9.91
N GLY A 495 16.74 -14.34 -9.25
CA GLY A 495 16.52 -15.46 -8.34
C GLY A 495 16.61 -16.84 -8.98
N CYS A 496 17.44 -17.01 -10.03
CA CYS A 496 17.64 -18.32 -10.63
C CYS A 496 18.13 -19.36 -9.61
N GLN A 497 17.50 -20.54 -9.58
CA GLN A 497 17.81 -21.65 -8.69
C GLN A 497 18.85 -22.58 -9.33
N SER A 498 20.13 -22.40 -8.98
CA SER A 498 21.27 -23.10 -9.60
C SER A 498 21.29 -24.62 -9.35
N GLU A 499 20.68 -25.10 -8.26
CA GLU A 499 20.49 -26.53 -8.00
C GLU A 499 19.58 -27.22 -9.04
N PHE A 500 18.73 -26.44 -9.75
CA PHE A 500 17.70 -26.97 -10.64
C PHE A 500 17.77 -26.43 -12.08
N GLY A 501 18.73 -25.58 -12.42
CA GLY A 501 18.93 -25.06 -13.78
C GLY A 501 20.20 -24.21 -13.97
N GLN A 502 20.53 -23.87 -15.21
CA GLN A 502 21.82 -23.28 -15.60
C GLN A 502 21.85 -21.75 -15.49
N CYS A 503 21.96 -21.24 -14.27
CA CYS A 503 21.99 -19.81 -13.97
C CYS A 503 23.20 -19.04 -14.54
N LYS A 504 23.08 -17.71 -14.58
CA LYS A 504 24.05 -16.73 -15.08
C LYS A 504 24.08 -15.48 -14.20
#